data_AF-A0A6J1R8V7-F1
#
_entry.id   AF-A0A6J1R8V7-F1
#
_cell.length_a   1.000
_cell.length_b   1.000
_cell.length_c   1.000
_cell.angle_alpha   90.00
_cell.angle_beta   90.00
_cell.angle_gamma   90.00
#
_symmetry.space_group_name_H-M   'P 1'
#
loop_
_entity.id
_entity.type
_entity.pdbx_description
1 polymer ?
#
loop_
_entity_poly.entity_id
_entity_poly.type
_entity_poly.pdbx_seq_one_letter_code
_entity_poly.pdbx_strand_id
1 'polypeptide(L)'
;MRLATTVCLLVAFCTVNANPLDSLRTGVQRSRKQVQDIIEQLERLQSNIAHDTIFKIKNIWIGQRQRLNDYSNPIIDAIRKEVEAAKAEGKNAQPCYDTASNSLKNIWDLASSDAQRQCVDTAESSIKSELDFINNLITTGRTLIIELDSIFPNCFSNDIFQMQRCVALKLSTANIAVRDLQNKANSAKLTAESASNNIFLQGNNCLYNVYSTAISQITEVRLAATKCLKAL
;
A
#
# COMPACT_ATOMS: atom_id res chain seq x y z
N MET A 1 -52.04 56.24 -14.68
CA MET A 1 -52.62 54.92 -15.00
C MET A 1 -51.47 53.94 -15.18
N ARG A 2 -51.30 53.00 -14.24
CA ARG A 2 -50.32 51.89 -14.33
C ARG A 2 -51.13 50.60 -14.23
N LEU A 3 -51.09 49.82 -15.32
CA LEU A 3 -51.81 48.56 -15.50
C LEU A 3 -51.17 47.48 -14.59
N ALA A 4 -51.91 47.06 -13.58
CA ALA A 4 -51.63 45.83 -12.85
C ALA A 4 -52.10 44.66 -13.73
N THR A 5 -51.14 43.91 -14.29
CA THR A 5 -51.40 42.65 -14.98
C THR A 5 -51.09 41.50 -14.05
N THR A 6 -52.16 40.92 -13.52
CA THR A 6 -52.17 39.74 -12.66
C THR A 6 -51.74 38.52 -13.50
N VAL A 7 -50.54 38.01 -13.24
CA VAL A 7 -50.05 36.76 -13.86
C VAL A 7 -50.53 35.59 -13.00
N CYS A 8 -51.62 34.94 -13.42
CA CYS A 8 -52.04 33.65 -12.89
C CYS A 8 -51.09 32.57 -13.38
N LEU A 9 -50.09 32.22 -12.56
CA LEU A 9 -49.32 30.99 -12.70
C LEU A 9 -50.19 29.81 -12.24
N LEU A 10 -50.93 29.22 -13.18
CA LEU A 10 -51.43 27.85 -13.05
C LEU A 10 -50.23 26.90 -13.14
N VAL A 11 -49.56 26.70 -12.00
CA VAL A 11 -48.63 25.60 -11.82
C VAL A 11 -49.47 24.33 -11.80
N ALA A 12 -49.55 23.67 -12.95
CA ALA A 12 -50.02 22.30 -13.04
C ALA A 12 -49.11 21.45 -12.15
N PHE A 13 -49.63 21.07 -10.97
CA PHE A 13 -49.06 20.02 -10.15
C PHE A 13 -49.11 18.71 -10.95
N CYS A 14 -48.07 18.45 -11.74
CA CYS A 14 -47.69 17.09 -12.06
C CYS A 14 -47.18 16.48 -10.75
N THR A 15 -48.09 16.12 -9.83
CA THR A 15 -47.77 15.15 -8.78
C THR A 15 -47.49 13.86 -9.52
N VAL A 16 -46.21 13.60 -9.78
CA VAL A 16 -45.75 12.24 -10.06
C VAL A 16 -46.20 11.45 -8.83
N ASN A 17 -47.29 10.70 -8.96
CA ASN A 17 -47.72 9.75 -7.95
C ASN A 17 -46.64 8.66 -7.88
N ALA A 18 -45.57 8.95 -7.15
CA ALA A 18 -44.56 7.95 -6.82
C ALA A 18 -45.28 6.89 -6.00
N ASN A 19 -45.57 5.76 -6.62
CA ASN A 19 -46.06 4.58 -5.92
C ASN A 19 -45.11 4.32 -4.73
N PRO A 20 -45.59 4.19 -3.49
CA PRO A 20 -44.73 3.98 -2.33
C PRO A 20 -43.77 2.79 -2.52
N LEU A 21 -44.18 1.78 -3.29
CA LEU A 21 -43.33 0.63 -3.63
C LEU A 21 -42.17 1.01 -4.57
N ASP A 22 -42.36 1.93 -5.51
CA ASP A 22 -41.31 2.43 -6.40
C ASP A 22 -40.31 3.31 -5.64
N SER A 23 -40.79 4.09 -4.67
CA SER A 23 -39.91 4.83 -3.75
C SER A 23 -39.03 3.89 -2.94
N LEU A 24 -39.60 2.81 -2.39
CA LEU A 24 -38.84 1.77 -1.68
C LEU A 24 -37.85 1.04 -2.59
N ARG A 25 -38.23 0.73 -3.83
CA ARG A 25 -37.33 0.14 -4.83
C ARG A 25 -36.14 1.02 -5.11
N THR A 26 -36.39 2.31 -5.33
CA THR A 26 -35.35 3.33 -5.49
C THR A 26 -34.45 3.41 -4.26
N GLY A 27 -35.03 3.29 -3.05
CA GLY A 27 -34.31 3.23 -1.79
C GLY A 27 -33.32 2.05 -1.73
N VAL A 28 -33.78 0.83 -2.03
CA VAL A 28 -32.92 -0.37 -2.09
C VAL A 28 -31.80 -0.19 -3.11
N GLN A 29 -32.11 0.28 -4.32
CA GLN A 29 -31.13 0.51 -5.38
C GLN A 29 -30.07 1.54 -4.98
N ARG A 30 -30.48 2.62 -4.31
CA ARG A 30 -29.55 3.65 -3.80
C ARG A 30 -28.60 3.08 -2.76
N SER A 31 -29.12 2.34 -1.77
CA SER A 31 -28.29 1.73 -0.74
C SER A 31 -27.33 0.69 -1.32
N ARG A 32 -27.79 -0.08 -2.31
CA ARG A 32 -26.95 -1.04 -3.03
C ARG A 32 -25.81 -0.34 -3.75
N LYS A 33 -26.10 0.73 -4.49
CA LYS A 33 -25.09 1.53 -5.17
C LYS A 33 -24.08 2.11 -4.17
N GLN A 34 -24.55 2.64 -3.04
CA GLN A 34 -23.68 3.15 -1.99
C GLN A 34 -22.71 2.06 -1.48
N VAL A 35 -23.19 0.83 -1.26
CA VAL A 35 -22.31 -0.27 -0.83
C VAL A 35 -21.27 -0.62 -1.92
N GLN A 36 -21.67 -0.62 -3.19
CA GLN A 36 -20.73 -0.82 -4.31
C GLN A 36 -19.64 0.26 -4.33
N ASP A 37 -20.04 1.54 -4.20
CA ASP A 37 -19.10 2.66 -4.17
C ASP A 37 -18.12 2.55 -2.99
N ILE A 38 -18.58 2.08 -1.83
CA ILE A 38 -17.73 1.82 -0.66
C ILE A 38 -16.72 0.69 -0.95
N ILE A 39 -17.16 -0.42 -1.55
CA ILE A 39 -16.28 -1.54 -1.91
C ILE A 39 -15.18 -1.07 -2.86
N GLU A 40 -15.54 -0.33 -3.91
CA GLU A 40 -14.56 0.19 -4.88
C GLU A 40 -13.54 1.12 -4.21
N GLN A 41 -13.98 1.96 -3.27
CA GLN A 41 -13.08 2.84 -2.52
C GLN A 41 -12.11 2.04 -1.63
N LEU A 42 -12.59 0.97 -0.98
CA LEU A 42 -11.77 0.08 -0.16
C LEU A 42 -10.73 -0.67 -1.00
N GLU A 43 -11.11 -1.20 -2.16
CA GLU A 43 -10.21 -1.89 -3.09
C GLU A 43 -9.09 -0.93 -3.58
N ARG A 44 -9.46 0.30 -3.96
CA ARG A 44 -8.48 1.33 -4.36
C ARG A 44 -7.57 1.73 -3.20
N LEU A 45 -8.12 1.89 -2.00
CA LEU A 45 -7.35 2.23 -0.80
C LEU A 45 -6.28 1.16 -0.53
N GLN A 46 -6.68 -0.11 -0.51
CA GLN A 46 -5.76 -1.23 -0.26
C GLN A 46 -4.64 -1.26 -1.30
N SER A 47 -4.99 -1.17 -2.59
CA SER A 47 -4.02 -1.22 -3.67
C SER A 47 -3.05 -0.04 -3.64
N ASN A 48 -3.55 1.19 -3.46
CA ASN A 48 -2.72 2.40 -3.46
C ASN A 48 -1.78 2.42 -2.27
N ILE A 49 -2.27 2.11 -1.06
CA ILE A 49 -1.43 2.11 0.14
C ILE A 49 -0.33 1.05 0.02
N ALA A 50 -0.67 -0.18 -0.35
CA ALA A 50 0.33 -1.24 -0.53
C ALA A 50 1.38 -0.85 -1.57
N HIS A 51 0.96 -0.34 -2.73
CA HIS A 51 1.88 0.06 -3.79
C HIS A 51 2.81 1.20 -3.35
N ASP A 52 2.25 2.26 -2.76
CA ASP A 52 3.00 3.45 -2.35
C ASP A 52 4.03 3.12 -1.26
N THR A 53 3.67 2.30 -0.27
CA THR A 53 4.59 1.87 0.80
C THR A 53 5.79 1.15 0.20
N ILE A 54 5.54 0.16 -0.67
CA ILE A 54 6.60 -0.68 -1.25
C ILE A 54 7.44 0.09 -2.25
N PHE A 55 6.84 0.98 -3.04
CA PHE A 55 7.56 1.87 -3.93
C PHE A 55 8.57 2.75 -3.17
N LYS A 56 8.15 3.36 -2.05
CA LYS A 56 9.03 4.17 -1.21
C LYS A 56 10.21 3.37 -0.66
N ILE A 57 9.97 2.16 -0.16
CA ILE A 57 11.02 1.28 0.37
C ILE A 57 12.00 0.88 -0.74
N LYS A 58 11.52 0.50 -1.92
CA LYS A 58 12.36 0.14 -3.07
C LYS A 58 13.23 1.31 -3.54
N ASN A 59 12.72 2.54 -3.52
CA ASN A 59 13.53 3.72 -3.84
C ASN A 59 14.67 3.94 -2.84
N ILE A 60 14.41 3.76 -1.54
CA ILE A 60 15.47 3.82 -0.53
C ILE A 60 16.49 2.72 -0.78
N TRP A 61 16.04 1.50 -1.05
CA TRP A 61 16.92 0.37 -1.33
C TRP A 61 17.84 0.63 -2.54
N ILE A 62 17.31 1.19 -3.62
CA ILE A 62 18.11 1.64 -4.78
C ILE A 62 19.14 2.68 -4.33
N GLY A 63 18.73 3.70 -3.58
CA GLY A 63 19.63 4.73 -3.08
C GLY A 63 20.75 4.19 -2.19
N GLN A 64 20.47 3.22 -1.33
CA GLN A 64 21.48 2.59 -0.48
C GLN A 64 22.46 1.73 -1.28
N ARG A 65 21.99 1.01 -2.31
CA ARG A 65 22.88 0.29 -3.23
C ARG A 65 23.83 1.24 -3.96
N GLN A 66 23.31 2.38 -4.42
CA GLN A 66 24.14 3.39 -5.06
C GLN A 66 25.20 3.94 -4.09
N ARG A 67 24.80 4.29 -2.86
CA ARG A 67 25.76 4.74 -1.83
C ARG A 67 26.85 3.70 -1.53
N LEU A 68 26.49 2.42 -1.47
CA LEU A 68 27.45 1.34 -1.27
C LEU A 68 28.46 1.29 -2.42
N ASN A 69 28.00 1.40 -3.67
CA ASN A 69 28.86 1.43 -4.85
C ASN A 69 29.78 2.67 -4.87
N ASP A 70 29.22 3.83 -4.56
CA ASP A 70 29.96 5.09 -4.49
C ASP A 70 31.05 5.04 -3.40
N TYR A 71 30.83 4.25 -2.35
CA TYR A 71 31.81 4.02 -1.29
C TYR A 71 32.85 2.93 -1.66
N SER A 72 32.42 1.81 -2.25
CA SER A 72 33.28 0.65 -2.52
C SER A 72 34.20 0.84 -3.74
N ASN A 73 33.72 1.51 -4.79
CA ASN A 73 34.46 1.65 -6.04
C ASN A 73 35.78 2.43 -5.86
N PRO A 74 35.81 3.60 -5.18
CA PRO A 74 37.07 4.30 -4.94
C PRO A 74 38.06 3.48 -4.09
N ILE A 75 37.55 2.65 -3.17
CA ILE A 75 38.37 1.81 -2.30
C ILE A 75 39.09 0.73 -3.10
N ILE A 76 38.38 -0.01 -3.94
CA ILE A 76 39.02 -1.05 -4.76
C ILE A 76 39.97 -0.46 -5.80
N ASP A 77 39.65 0.73 -6.32
CA ASP A 77 40.53 1.48 -7.22
C ASP A 77 41.83 1.91 -6.54
N ALA A 78 41.75 2.37 -5.29
CA ALA A 78 42.93 2.73 -4.50
C ALA A 78 43.81 1.50 -4.23
N ILE A 79 43.19 0.38 -3.80
CA ILE A 79 43.92 -0.88 -3.56
C ILE A 79 44.61 -1.35 -4.84
N ARG A 80 43.93 -1.29 -5.99
CA ARG A 80 44.52 -1.62 -7.30
C ARG A 80 45.76 -0.79 -7.60
N LYS A 81 45.69 0.54 -7.43
CA LYS A 81 46.83 1.44 -7.68
C LYS A 81 48.02 1.12 -6.79
N GLU A 82 47.78 0.84 -5.51
CA GLU A 82 48.85 0.48 -4.56
C GLU A 82 49.48 -0.88 -4.87
N VAL A 83 48.66 -1.85 -5.32
CA VAL A 83 49.14 -3.16 -5.78
C VAL A 83 50.02 -3.01 -7.02
N GLU A 84 49.63 -2.20 -8.01
CA GLU A 84 50.45 -1.95 -9.20
C GLU A 84 51.77 -1.26 -8.86
N ALA A 85 51.77 -0.32 -7.91
CA ALA A 85 53.00 0.30 -7.41
C ALA A 85 53.94 -0.73 -6.76
N ALA A 86 53.42 -1.60 -5.88
CA ALA A 86 54.20 -2.66 -5.25
C ALA A 86 54.76 -3.68 -6.27
N LYS A 87 53.98 -4.02 -7.31
CA LYS A 87 54.47 -4.88 -8.41
C LYS A 87 55.60 -4.23 -9.20
N ALA A 88 55.55 -2.92 -9.43
CA ALA A 88 56.62 -2.19 -10.10
C ALA A 88 57.95 -2.23 -9.31
N GLU A 89 57.87 -2.42 -7.99
CA GLU A 89 59.02 -2.68 -7.10
C GLU A 89 59.45 -4.16 -7.08
N GLY A 90 58.83 -5.03 -7.87
CA GLY A 90 59.12 -6.46 -7.93
C GLY A 90 58.42 -7.30 -6.87
N LYS A 91 57.48 -6.74 -6.10
CA LYS A 91 56.75 -7.47 -5.06
C LYS A 91 55.59 -8.29 -5.62
N ASN A 92 55.34 -9.46 -5.04
CA ASN A 92 54.16 -10.29 -5.38
C ASN A 92 52.88 -9.78 -4.68
N ALA A 93 52.34 -8.67 -5.17
CA ALA A 93 51.21 -7.98 -4.54
C ALA A 93 49.81 -8.40 -5.05
N GLN A 94 49.73 -9.20 -6.12
CA GLN A 94 48.44 -9.63 -6.70
C GLN A 94 47.52 -10.34 -5.68
N PRO A 95 48.01 -11.24 -4.80
CA PRO A 95 47.15 -11.92 -3.83
C PRO A 95 46.42 -10.96 -2.87
N CYS A 96 47.02 -9.81 -2.56
CA CYS A 96 46.38 -8.78 -1.74
C CYS A 96 45.17 -8.17 -2.46
N TYR A 97 45.29 -7.92 -3.77
CA TYR A 97 44.18 -7.43 -4.59
C TYR A 97 43.07 -8.46 -4.71
N ASP A 98 43.40 -9.70 -5.05
CA ASP A 98 42.41 -10.76 -5.29
C ASP A 98 41.58 -11.04 -4.03
N THR A 99 42.25 -11.08 -2.87
CA THR A 99 41.58 -11.23 -1.57
C THR A 99 40.62 -10.07 -1.32
N ALA A 100 41.08 -8.82 -1.49
CA ALA A 100 40.24 -7.65 -1.28
C ALA A 100 39.05 -7.61 -2.24
N SER A 101 39.27 -7.87 -3.53
CA SER A 101 38.23 -7.90 -4.56
C SER A 101 37.16 -8.94 -4.24
N ASN A 102 37.56 -10.17 -3.88
CA ASN A 102 36.64 -11.23 -3.50
C ASN A 102 35.85 -10.90 -2.23
N SER A 103 36.50 -10.32 -1.21
CA SER A 103 35.80 -9.88 0.01
C SER A 103 34.77 -8.78 -0.28
N LEU A 104 35.10 -7.78 -1.10
CA LEU A 104 34.15 -6.73 -1.49
C LEU A 104 32.95 -7.29 -2.25
N LYS A 105 33.19 -8.23 -3.18
CA LYS A 105 32.13 -8.92 -3.90
C LYS A 105 31.19 -9.66 -2.94
N ASN A 106 31.74 -10.43 -2.01
CA ASN A 106 30.95 -11.16 -1.02
C ASN A 106 30.12 -10.23 -0.13
N ILE A 107 30.70 -9.11 0.32
CA ILE A 107 29.97 -8.09 1.10
C ILE A 107 28.79 -7.55 0.29
N TRP A 108 29.00 -7.25 -1.00
CA TRP A 108 27.96 -6.73 -1.88
C TRP A 108 26.82 -7.74 -2.09
N ASP A 109 27.17 -9.00 -2.34
CA ASP A 109 26.21 -10.09 -2.56
C ASP A 109 25.37 -10.33 -1.29
N LEU A 110 26.00 -10.37 -0.12
CA LEU A 110 25.32 -10.52 1.17
C LEU A 110 24.41 -9.33 1.47
N ALA A 111 24.93 -8.10 1.38
CA ALA A 111 24.14 -6.90 1.65
C ALA A 111 22.92 -6.80 0.71
N SER A 112 23.08 -7.14 -0.56
CA SER A 112 21.98 -7.13 -1.53
C SER A 112 20.94 -8.21 -1.24
N SER A 113 21.39 -9.43 -0.93
CA SER A 113 20.50 -10.54 -0.56
C SER A 113 19.73 -10.26 0.74
N ASP A 114 20.41 -9.76 1.77
CA ASP A 114 19.79 -9.45 3.06
C ASP A 114 18.84 -8.27 2.95
N ALA A 115 19.20 -7.20 2.23
CA ALA A 115 18.30 -6.09 1.97
C ALA A 115 17.01 -6.52 1.27
N GLN A 116 17.10 -7.38 0.26
CA GLN A 116 15.92 -7.92 -0.42
C GLN A 116 15.07 -8.76 0.55
N ARG A 117 15.64 -9.83 1.12
CA ARG A 117 14.86 -10.82 1.88
C ARG A 117 14.36 -10.28 3.21
N GLN A 118 15.23 -9.59 3.94
CA GLN A 118 14.93 -9.19 5.32
C GLN A 118 14.17 -7.87 5.39
N CYS A 119 14.36 -6.98 4.42
CA CYS A 119 13.74 -5.65 4.44
C CYS A 119 12.60 -5.52 3.44
N VAL A 120 12.85 -5.78 2.14
CA VAL A 120 11.85 -5.55 1.09
C VAL A 120 10.73 -6.60 1.13
N ASP A 121 11.07 -7.89 1.12
CA ASP A 121 10.09 -8.97 1.14
C ASP A 121 9.28 -8.96 2.44
N THR A 122 9.95 -8.72 3.57
CA THR A 122 9.28 -8.55 4.87
C THR A 122 8.29 -7.39 4.81
N ALA A 123 8.67 -6.22 4.28
CA ALA A 123 7.75 -5.09 4.18
C ALA A 123 6.55 -5.40 3.26
N GLU A 124 6.76 -6.10 2.14
CA GLU A 124 5.70 -6.56 1.23
C GLU A 124 4.71 -7.48 1.94
N SER A 125 5.20 -8.46 2.70
CA SER A 125 4.34 -9.36 3.47
C SER A 125 3.60 -8.63 4.60
N SER A 126 4.27 -7.74 5.32
CA SER A 126 3.70 -7.00 6.44
C SER A 126 2.61 -6.05 5.98
N ILE A 127 2.80 -5.29 4.90
CA ILE A 127 1.76 -4.36 4.43
C ILE A 127 0.53 -5.11 3.93
N LYS A 128 0.70 -6.27 3.30
CA LYS A 128 -0.42 -7.11 2.91
C LYS A 128 -1.21 -7.58 4.13
N SER A 129 -0.51 -8.10 5.14
CA SER A 129 -1.14 -8.57 6.37
C SER A 129 -1.85 -7.45 7.13
N GLU A 130 -1.22 -6.28 7.26
CA GLU A 130 -1.81 -5.14 7.97
C GLU A 130 -3.04 -4.55 7.25
N LEU A 131 -3.18 -4.80 5.94
CA LEU A 131 -4.33 -4.34 5.15
C LEU A 131 -5.42 -5.41 5.00
N ASP A 132 -5.28 -6.60 5.59
CA ASP A 132 -6.27 -7.68 5.46
C ASP A 132 -7.63 -7.33 6.08
N PHE A 133 -7.68 -6.40 7.05
CA PHE A 133 -8.95 -5.93 7.58
C PHE A 133 -9.84 -5.27 6.50
N ILE A 134 -9.24 -4.69 5.45
CA ILE A 134 -9.99 -4.12 4.33
C ILE A 134 -10.74 -5.23 3.57
N ASN A 135 -10.17 -6.43 3.45
CA ASN A 135 -10.83 -7.59 2.83
C ASN A 135 -12.09 -8.00 3.62
N ASN A 136 -12.05 -7.88 4.95
CA ASN A 136 -13.21 -8.14 5.80
C ASN A 136 -14.33 -7.10 5.57
N LEU A 137 -13.98 -5.83 5.39
CA LEU A 137 -14.94 -4.77 5.06
C LEU A 137 -15.56 -4.98 3.67
N ILE A 138 -14.75 -5.34 2.68
CA ILE A 138 -15.23 -5.67 1.32
C ILE A 138 -16.18 -6.86 1.37
N THR A 139 -15.84 -7.91 2.11
CA THR A 139 -16.70 -9.09 2.29
C THR A 139 -18.02 -8.72 2.95
N THR A 140 -17.98 -7.88 3.99
CA THR A 140 -19.19 -7.33 4.63
C THR A 140 -20.06 -6.57 3.63
N GLY A 141 -19.46 -5.73 2.78
CA GLY A 141 -20.17 -5.02 1.71
C GLY A 141 -20.81 -5.99 0.70
N ARG A 142 -20.10 -7.03 0.27
CA ARG A 142 -20.64 -8.04 -0.66
C ARG A 142 -21.85 -8.76 -0.06
N THR A 143 -21.81 -9.10 1.22
CA THR A 143 -22.97 -9.66 1.94
C THR A 143 -24.14 -8.67 1.98
N LEU A 144 -23.88 -7.38 2.26
CA LEU A 144 -24.93 -6.36 2.26
C LEU A 144 -25.60 -6.17 0.89
N ILE A 145 -24.85 -6.29 -0.21
CA ILE A 145 -25.43 -6.26 -1.56
C ILE A 145 -26.42 -7.42 -1.74
N ILE A 146 -26.05 -8.65 -1.32
CA ILE A 146 -26.93 -9.82 -1.39
C ILE A 146 -28.18 -9.61 -0.55
N GLU A 147 -28.03 -9.08 0.68
CA GLU A 147 -29.16 -8.77 1.55
C GLU A 147 -30.10 -7.76 0.90
N LEU A 148 -29.58 -6.65 0.36
CA LEU A 148 -30.35 -5.63 -0.34
C LEU A 148 -31.08 -6.18 -1.57
N ASP A 149 -30.40 -6.96 -2.40
CA ASP A 149 -30.97 -7.60 -3.60
C ASP A 149 -32.08 -8.61 -3.21
N SER A 150 -32.00 -9.22 -2.03
CA SER A 150 -32.99 -10.16 -1.52
C SER A 150 -34.24 -9.52 -0.90
N ILE A 151 -34.25 -8.20 -0.63
CA ILE A 151 -35.34 -7.53 0.12
C ILE A 151 -36.69 -7.74 -0.58
N PHE A 152 -36.77 -7.42 -1.87
CA PHE A 152 -38.02 -7.52 -2.63
C PHE A 152 -38.51 -8.97 -2.77
N PRO A 153 -37.68 -9.95 -3.19
CA PRO A 153 -38.06 -11.35 -3.22
C PRO A 153 -38.56 -11.87 -1.86
N ASN A 154 -37.86 -11.52 -0.77
CA ASN A 154 -38.19 -11.99 0.58
C ASN A 154 -39.42 -11.31 1.19
N CYS A 155 -39.94 -10.24 0.57
CA CYS A 155 -41.11 -9.50 1.02
C CYS A 155 -42.30 -9.67 0.08
N PHE A 156 -42.21 -10.54 -0.92
CA PHE A 156 -43.31 -10.78 -1.85
C PHE A 156 -44.57 -11.21 -1.11
N SER A 157 -45.68 -10.52 -1.40
CA SER A 157 -47.01 -10.81 -0.88
C SER A 157 -48.05 -10.41 -1.91
N ASN A 158 -49.19 -11.09 -1.91
CA ASN A 158 -50.36 -10.69 -2.70
C ASN A 158 -51.04 -9.41 -2.14
N ASP A 159 -50.65 -8.98 -0.94
CA ASP A 159 -51.09 -7.73 -0.31
C ASP A 159 -49.98 -6.66 -0.44
N ILE A 160 -50.28 -5.61 -1.20
CA ILE A 160 -49.34 -4.51 -1.47
C ILE A 160 -48.92 -3.77 -0.20
N PHE A 161 -49.80 -3.64 0.80
CA PHE A 161 -49.47 -2.94 2.05
C PHE A 161 -48.55 -3.80 2.93
N GLN A 162 -48.76 -5.13 2.95
CA GLN A 162 -47.84 -6.05 3.62
C GLN A 162 -46.45 -6.04 2.97
N MET A 163 -46.40 -6.06 1.64
CA MET A 163 -45.15 -5.98 0.89
C MET A 163 -44.42 -4.66 1.19
N GLN A 164 -45.11 -3.52 1.12
CA GLN A 164 -44.53 -2.21 1.44
C GLN A 164 -43.97 -2.17 2.87
N ARG A 165 -44.73 -2.63 3.86
CA ARG A 165 -44.28 -2.67 5.27
C ARG A 165 -43.04 -3.54 5.44
N CYS A 166 -43.03 -4.75 4.86
CA CYS A 166 -41.89 -5.65 4.93
C CYS A 166 -40.64 -5.02 4.31
N VAL A 167 -40.75 -4.47 3.09
CA VAL A 167 -39.63 -3.83 2.39
C VAL A 167 -39.11 -2.64 3.19
N ALA A 168 -39.99 -1.79 3.72
CA ALA A 168 -39.60 -0.63 4.52
C ALA A 168 -38.81 -1.02 5.78
N LEU A 169 -39.25 -2.06 6.49
CA LEU A 169 -38.55 -2.57 7.68
C LEU A 169 -37.17 -3.14 7.32
N LYS A 170 -37.09 -4.04 6.33
CA LYS A 170 -35.82 -4.64 5.91
C LYS A 170 -34.84 -3.61 5.36
N LEU A 171 -35.32 -2.65 4.56
CA LEU A 171 -34.50 -1.56 4.03
C LEU A 171 -33.97 -0.66 5.16
N SER A 172 -34.79 -0.37 6.19
CA SER A 172 -34.34 0.38 7.36
C SER A 172 -33.18 -0.32 8.08
N THR A 173 -33.31 -1.63 8.32
CA THR A 173 -32.25 -2.44 8.93
C THR A 173 -30.99 -2.47 8.06
N ALA A 174 -31.12 -2.71 6.75
CA ALA A 174 -29.99 -2.71 5.82
C ALA A 174 -29.28 -1.34 5.81
N ASN A 175 -30.03 -0.23 5.83
CA ASN A 175 -29.45 1.12 5.85
C ASN A 175 -28.62 1.41 7.10
N ILE A 176 -28.97 0.83 8.25
CA ILE A 176 -28.15 0.92 9.47
C ILE A 176 -26.80 0.23 9.23
N ALA A 177 -26.81 -0.98 8.65
CA ALA A 177 -25.59 -1.72 8.33
C ALA A 177 -24.74 -1.04 7.23
N VAL A 178 -25.37 -0.44 6.21
CA VAL A 178 -24.66 0.37 5.20
C VAL A 178 -23.96 1.57 5.85
N ARG A 179 -24.61 2.23 6.82
CA ARG A 179 -24.01 3.36 7.54
C ARG A 179 -22.85 2.92 8.44
N ASP A 180 -22.96 1.77 9.10
CA ASP A 180 -21.86 1.17 9.86
C ASP A 180 -20.66 0.83 8.96
N LEU A 181 -20.91 0.19 7.80
CA LEU A 181 -19.87 -0.10 6.81
C LEU A 181 -19.18 1.20 6.33
N GLN A 182 -19.95 2.25 6.02
CA GLN A 182 -19.39 3.55 5.62
C GLN A 182 -18.48 4.12 6.71
N ASN A 183 -18.90 4.09 7.97
CA ASN A 183 -18.11 4.60 9.09
C ASN A 183 -16.79 3.83 9.24
N LYS A 184 -16.85 2.49 9.15
CA LYS A 184 -15.67 1.62 9.18
C LYS A 184 -14.74 1.87 7.99
N ALA A 185 -15.30 2.06 6.79
CA ALA A 185 -14.54 2.39 5.59
C ALA A 185 -13.86 3.77 5.72
N ASN A 186 -14.53 4.75 6.31
CA ASN A 186 -13.94 6.06 6.57
C ASN A 186 -12.75 5.97 7.55
N SER A 187 -12.86 5.13 8.59
CA SER A 187 -11.74 4.89 9.52
C SER A 187 -10.61 4.05 8.90
N ALA A 188 -10.93 3.19 7.93
CA ALA A 188 -9.95 2.30 7.30
C ALA A 188 -8.77 3.05 6.70
N LYS A 189 -9.02 4.25 6.15
CA LYS A 189 -7.97 5.10 5.59
C LYS A 189 -6.90 5.45 6.62
N LEU A 190 -7.29 5.94 7.79
CA LEU A 190 -6.35 6.34 8.85
C LEU A 190 -5.56 5.13 9.38
N THR A 191 -6.23 3.99 9.55
CA THR A 191 -5.57 2.74 9.96
C THR A 191 -4.55 2.27 8.91
N ALA A 192 -4.92 2.27 7.62
CA ALA A 192 -4.05 1.87 6.53
C ALA A 192 -2.84 2.81 6.38
N GLU A 193 -3.04 4.12 6.49
CA GLU A 193 -1.96 5.12 6.46
C GLU A 193 -0.99 4.94 7.64
N SER A 194 -1.53 4.68 8.84
CA SER A 194 -0.71 4.40 10.03
C SER A 194 0.14 3.14 9.85
N ALA A 195 -0.46 2.04 9.36
CA ALA A 195 0.25 0.80 9.05
C ALA A 195 1.36 1.03 8.01
N SER A 196 1.05 1.73 6.91
CA SER A 196 2.03 2.11 5.88
C SER A 196 3.20 2.88 6.46
N ASN A 197 2.95 3.88 7.31
CA ASN A 197 4.03 4.68 7.91
C ASN A 197 4.92 3.85 8.82
N ASN A 198 4.34 2.97 9.63
CA ASN A 198 5.10 2.07 10.49
C ASN A 198 5.98 1.12 9.66
N ILE A 199 5.41 0.48 8.65
CA ILE A 199 6.15 -0.45 7.76
C ILE A 199 7.23 0.28 6.98
N PHE A 200 6.96 1.49 6.49
CA PHE A 200 7.95 2.33 5.84
C PHE A 200 9.15 2.62 6.77
N LEU A 201 8.89 3.01 8.03
CA LEU A 201 9.96 3.29 8.99
C LEU A 201 10.79 2.03 9.31
N GLN A 202 10.13 0.89 9.50
CA GLN A 202 10.79 -0.38 9.74
C GLN A 202 11.65 -0.81 8.55
N GLY A 203 11.10 -0.74 7.32
CA GLY A 203 11.82 -1.05 6.10
C GLY A 203 13.01 -0.13 5.87
N ASN A 204 12.85 1.18 6.08
CA ASN A 204 13.93 2.15 5.98
C ASN A 204 15.06 1.86 6.98
N ASN A 205 14.72 1.60 8.25
CA ASN A 205 15.70 1.29 9.28
C ASN A 205 16.43 -0.03 9.00
N CYS A 206 15.70 -1.05 8.54
CA CYS A 206 16.27 -2.33 8.13
C CYS A 206 17.32 -2.14 7.02
N LEU A 207 16.95 -1.41 5.95
CA LEU A 207 17.87 -1.11 4.85
C LEU A 207 19.10 -0.33 5.33
N TYR A 208 18.91 0.69 6.16
CA TYR A 208 20.02 1.46 6.72
C TYR A 208 20.98 0.58 7.52
N ASN A 209 20.46 -0.33 8.34
CA ASN A 209 21.29 -1.23 9.14
C ASN A 209 22.10 -2.18 8.26
N VAL A 210 21.47 -2.84 7.28
CA VAL A 210 22.16 -3.74 6.34
C VAL A 210 23.32 -3.03 5.63
N TYR A 211 23.05 -1.85 5.05
CA TYR A 211 24.08 -1.14 4.27
C TYR A 211 25.15 -0.46 5.13
N SER A 212 24.81 0.01 6.33
CA SER A 212 25.82 0.57 7.25
C SER A 212 26.79 -0.52 7.75
N THR A 213 26.30 -1.74 8.02
CA THR A 213 27.16 -2.90 8.31
C THR A 213 28.08 -3.21 7.13
N ALA A 214 27.56 -3.23 5.90
CA ALA A 214 28.37 -3.47 4.70
C ALA A 214 29.48 -2.41 4.52
N ILE A 215 29.17 -1.13 4.75
CA ILE A 215 30.17 -0.04 4.71
C ILE A 215 31.29 -0.25 5.74
N SER A 216 30.94 -0.67 6.96
CA SER A 216 31.93 -0.99 7.99
C SER A 216 32.87 -2.12 7.54
N GLN A 217 32.31 -3.20 6.98
CA GLN A 217 33.10 -4.33 6.47
C GLN A 217 34.01 -3.94 5.30
N ILE A 218 33.55 -3.06 4.41
CA ILE A 218 34.39 -2.52 3.32
C ILE A 218 35.60 -1.76 3.87
N THR A 219 35.41 -1.01 4.96
CA THR A 219 36.52 -0.30 5.64
C THR A 219 37.55 -1.30 6.17
N GLU A 220 37.09 -2.41 6.74
CA GLU A 220 37.97 -3.48 7.22
C GLU A 220 38.74 -4.15 6.07
N VAL A 221 38.10 -4.38 4.92
CA VAL A 221 38.78 -4.88 3.71
C VAL A 221 39.89 -3.94 3.27
N ARG A 222 39.64 -2.63 3.28
CA ARG A 222 40.67 -1.63 2.95
C ARG A 222 41.86 -1.71 3.90
N LEU A 223 41.62 -1.79 5.21
CA LEU A 223 42.67 -1.92 6.21
C LEU A 223 43.46 -3.23 6.06
N ALA A 224 42.77 -4.33 5.77
CA ALA A 224 43.39 -5.63 5.53
C ALA A 224 44.29 -5.61 4.28
N ALA A 225 43.83 -5.00 3.17
CA ALA A 225 44.62 -4.84 1.96
C ALA A 225 45.90 -4.02 2.22
N THR A 226 45.78 -2.90 2.95
CA THR A 226 46.95 -2.09 3.35
C THR A 226 47.94 -2.88 4.19
N LYS A 227 47.46 -3.70 5.14
CA LYS A 227 48.32 -4.56 5.97
C LYS A 227 49.02 -5.63 5.12
N CYS A 228 48.30 -6.25 4.19
CA CYS A 228 48.85 -7.24 3.27
C CYS A 228 50.01 -6.64 2.46
N LEU A 229 49.81 -5.46 1.86
CA LEU A 229 50.84 -4.78 1.07
C LEU A 229 52.08 -4.38 1.88
N LYS A 230 51.90 -3.97 3.14
CA LYS A 230 53.02 -3.63 4.04
C LYS A 230 53.86 -4.83 4.48
N ALA A 231 53.31 -6.04 4.37
CA ALA A 231 54.00 -7.27 4.75
C ALA A 231 54.80 -7.90 3.59
N LEU A 232 54.76 -7.29 2.39
CA LEU A 232 55.52 -7.69 1.19
C LEU A 232 56.87 -6.99 1.11
#